data_AF-A0A3A4YVA5-F1
#
_entry.id   AF-A0A3A4YVA5-F1
#
_cell.length_a   1.000
_cell.length_b   1.000
_cell.length_c   1.000
_cell.angle_alpha   90.00
_cell.angle_beta   90.00
_cell.angle_gamma   90.00
#
_symmetry.space_group_name_H-M   'P 1'
#
loop_
_entity.id
_entity.type
_entity.pdbx_description
1 polymer ?
#
loop_
_entity_poly.entity_id
_entity_poly.type
_entity_poly.pdbx_seq_one_letter_code
_entity_poly.pdbx_strand_id
1 'polypeptide(L)'
;MRMPVKFNTEFIQRFKHASAAEIAHRVRKKLIAFQAKRAGGQKRLPFEMPAVPPGQIQAIKMPQFNFVLNGNQTRLDKGAGMPGLSDNAEQISHFESQWHDAFFDEVRCCPGDPDMRSVWDPARLQEPAGLLLQAWRDNGKSREGAEAVLQWIHKNPFPFGPHYKSAMESGLRVPVFLYCLKTAKELGETEQTDLLRAVYGHAWWIANNLSLYASLGNHTVCECVGLVFAGAIFSHTDEGKRWTDTGYRLLDQELKHQVLADGGPAEQSLSYHRFVLDLYWLAKNFLERNNLRECSHWTARLEMGESFLAAFQIDGGSFPSIGDSDDGHAIGPGVTPIRCKAKPCQDTITTFVESGYTVVKQGQGFSLIFDHGPLGMPPLYNHGHADALSVTLSFKGKPVLVDPGTFRYNGVPEWRRYFKSTRAHNTVTVDGQDQAVQETGFIWSKPYKATLEKAVSGDKWVFLRACHDGYTRLKGPVIHERTVFIEDQGLILIRDTFKGKGVHDFELNFHLHPETKVVRYRDGWLDADMDGVKAFVLLLEGGEFKVVRGQEQPIRGSYSPAYGVKVESPVLSASIRGRAEDSCFVTVVALNSPCDTDALKERFLSVERQTENS
;
A
#
# COMPACT_ATOMS: atom_id res chain seq x y z
N MET A 1 2.36 -39.56 -0.67
CA MET A 1 3.74 -39.33 -1.17
C MET A 1 3.97 -37.82 -1.14
N ARG A 2 4.67 -37.28 -0.13
CA ARG A 2 4.87 -35.83 0.00
C ARG A 2 5.81 -35.39 -1.12
N MET A 3 5.34 -34.51 -2.01
CA MET A 3 6.21 -33.89 -3.02
C MET A 3 7.41 -33.23 -2.32
N PRO A 4 8.62 -33.36 -2.87
CA PRO A 4 9.79 -32.71 -2.30
C PRO A 4 9.55 -31.20 -2.25
N VAL A 5 9.72 -30.61 -1.07
CA VAL A 5 9.71 -29.17 -0.86
C VAL A 5 10.80 -28.60 -1.77
N LYS A 6 10.42 -28.03 -2.92
CA LYS A 6 11.32 -27.12 -3.65
C LYS A 6 11.79 -26.13 -2.60
N PHE A 7 13.10 -26.05 -2.34
CA PHE A 7 13.65 -25.01 -1.49
C PHE A 7 13.05 -23.69 -1.93
N ASN A 8 12.33 -23.03 -1.02
CA ASN A 8 11.48 -21.89 -1.34
C ASN A 8 12.35 -20.80 -1.99
N THR A 9 12.13 -20.49 -3.27
CA THR A 9 12.87 -19.46 -4.02
C THR A 9 12.90 -18.14 -3.24
N GLU A 10 11.82 -17.82 -2.54
CA GLU A 10 11.73 -16.64 -1.68
C GLU A 10 12.73 -16.68 -0.52
N PHE A 11 12.89 -17.84 0.14
CA PHE A 11 13.87 -18.01 1.21
C PHE A 11 15.29 -17.85 0.70
N ILE A 12 15.61 -18.43 -0.46
CA ILE A 12 16.93 -18.30 -1.09
C ILE A 12 17.21 -16.83 -1.44
N GLN A 13 16.26 -16.13 -2.08
CA GLN A 13 16.44 -14.72 -2.43
C GLN A 13 16.62 -13.85 -1.18
N ARG A 14 15.77 -14.03 -0.16
CA ARG A 14 15.93 -13.30 1.12
C ARG A 14 17.28 -13.59 1.79
N PHE A 15 17.74 -14.83 1.77
CA PHE A 15 19.02 -15.21 2.38
C PHE A 15 20.23 -14.64 1.61
N LYS A 16 20.17 -14.58 0.27
CA LYS A 16 21.22 -13.98 -0.56
C LYS A 16 21.47 -12.50 -0.23
N HIS A 17 20.44 -11.78 0.18
CA HIS A 17 20.52 -10.36 0.53
C HIS A 17 20.65 -10.13 2.05
N ALA A 18 20.71 -11.19 2.87
CA ALA A 18 20.75 -11.06 4.32
C ALA A 18 22.15 -10.66 4.81
N SER A 19 22.21 -9.61 5.62
CA SER A 19 23.44 -9.25 6.34
C SER A 19 23.76 -10.26 7.44
N ALA A 20 25.00 -10.28 7.94
CA ALA A 20 25.37 -11.10 9.09
C ALA A 20 24.51 -10.79 10.34
N ALA A 21 24.17 -9.51 10.53
CA ALA A 21 23.28 -9.07 11.61
C ALA A 21 21.85 -9.60 11.43
N GLU A 22 21.34 -9.63 10.19
CA GLU A 22 20.04 -10.24 9.88
C GLU A 22 20.03 -11.74 10.16
N ILE A 23 21.08 -12.47 9.77
CA ILE A 23 21.20 -13.90 10.03
C ILE A 23 21.20 -14.16 11.54
N ALA A 24 22.02 -13.43 12.30
CA ALA A 24 22.07 -13.54 13.76
C ALA A 24 20.69 -13.26 14.39
N HIS A 25 19.98 -12.22 13.92
CA HIS A 25 18.62 -11.90 14.36
C HIS A 25 17.63 -13.04 14.08
N ARG A 26 17.64 -13.61 12.87
CA ARG A 26 16.78 -14.74 12.49
C ARG A 26 17.06 -15.98 13.35
N VAL A 27 18.33 -16.28 13.62
CA VAL A 27 18.73 -17.37 14.51
C VAL A 27 18.21 -17.12 15.94
N ARG A 28 18.38 -15.90 16.46
CA ARG A 28 17.85 -15.52 17.78
C ARG A 28 16.34 -15.70 17.85
N LYS A 29 15.58 -15.23 16.85
CA LYS A 29 14.11 -15.42 16.78
C LYS A 29 13.74 -16.90 16.83
N LYS A 30 14.44 -17.75 16.07
CA LYS A 30 14.21 -19.21 16.08
C LYS A 30 14.52 -19.85 17.43
N LEU A 31 15.58 -19.42 18.12
CA LEU A 31 15.91 -19.92 19.46
C LEU A 31 14.84 -19.52 20.48
N ILE A 32 14.36 -18.28 20.45
CA ILE A 32 13.29 -17.81 21.34
C ILE A 32 11.99 -18.56 21.05
N ALA A 33 11.62 -18.72 19.78
CA ALA A 33 10.46 -19.52 19.37
C ALA A 33 10.56 -20.97 19.88
N PHE A 34 11.74 -21.59 19.78
CA PHE A 34 11.98 -22.93 20.30
C PHE A 34 11.85 -23.01 21.83
N GLN A 35 12.40 -22.06 22.57
CA GLN A 35 12.27 -21.97 24.03
C GLN A 35 10.81 -21.78 24.45
N ALA A 36 10.11 -20.84 23.80
CA ALA A 36 8.70 -20.58 24.04
C ALA A 36 7.82 -21.81 23.74
N LYS A 37 8.12 -22.56 22.68
CA LYS A 37 7.44 -23.84 22.39
C LYS A 37 7.66 -24.87 23.48
N ARG A 38 8.89 -25.01 24.00
CA ARG A 38 9.20 -25.95 25.08
C ARG A 38 8.46 -25.61 26.39
N ALA A 39 8.32 -24.32 26.71
CA ALA A 39 7.52 -23.85 27.83
C ALA A 39 6.00 -24.03 27.58
N GLY A 40 5.55 -23.72 26.36
CA GLY A 40 4.16 -23.83 25.92
C GLY A 40 3.64 -25.27 25.86
N GLY A 41 4.51 -26.26 25.58
CA GLY A 41 4.18 -27.69 25.74
C GLY A 41 3.85 -28.10 27.17
N GLN A 42 4.16 -27.25 28.16
CA GLN A 42 3.75 -27.38 29.56
C GLN A 42 2.59 -26.44 29.94
N LYS A 43 1.93 -25.77 28.96
CA LYS A 43 0.94 -24.69 29.14
C LYS A 43 1.43 -23.53 30.02
N ARG A 44 2.75 -23.36 30.17
CA ARG A 44 3.34 -22.22 30.88
C ARG A 44 3.68 -21.12 29.89
N LEU A 45 3.28 -19.89 30.20
CA LEU A 45 3.71 -18.72 29.45
C LEU A 45 5.23 -18.56 29.59
N PRO A 46 5.94 -18.08 28.56
CA PRO A 46 7.39 -17.91 28.61
C PRO A 46 7.83 -16.69 29.44
N PHE A 47 6.92 -16.12 30.22
CA PHE A 47 7.11 -14.90 30.98
C PHE A 47 6.26 -14.91 32.26
N GLU A 48 6.63 -14.06 33.21
CA GLU A 48 5.84 -13.74 34.39
C GLU A 48 5.38 -12.29 34.27
N MET A 49 4.07 -12.06 34.26
CA MET A 49 3.52 -10.72 34.13
C MET A 49 3.60 -9.99 35.48
N PRO A 50 4.23 -8.80 35.55
CA PRO A 50 4.27 -8.00 36.77
C PRO A 50 2.87 -7.47 37.10
N ALA A 51 2.57 -7.35 38.40
CA ALA A 51 1.33 -6.71 38.85
C ALA A 51 1.29 -5.24 38.37
N VAL A 52 0.12 -4.80 37.90
CA VAL A 52 -0.10 -3.41 37.47
C VAL A 52 -0.64 -2.62 38.67
N PRO A 53 0.01 -1.51 39.08
CA PRO A 53 -0.45 -0.72 40.22
C PRO A 53 -1.88 -0.20 40.04
N PRO A 54 -2.67 -0.13 41.13
CA PRO A 54 -3.98 0.51 41.09
C PRO A 54 -3.87 1.94 40.53
N GLY A 55 -4.77 2.31 39.62
CA GLY A 55 -4.79 3.64 39.01
C GLY A 55 -3.86 3.82 37.80
N GLN A 56 -2.91 2.90 37.55
CA GLN A 56 -1.98 2.99 36.42
C GLN A 56 -2.72 3.10 35.07
N ILE A 57 -3.71 2.23 34.85
CA ILE A 57 -4.53 2.22 33.64
C ILE A 57 -5.40 3.47 33.56
N GLN A 58 -5.94 3.92 34.69
CA GLN A 58 -6.79 5.12 34.76
C GLN A 58 -5.99 6.39 34.43
N ALA A 59 -4.72 6.45 34.82
CA ALA A 59 -3.82 7.57 34.54
C ALA A 59 -3.46 7.72 33.04
N ILE A 60 -3.47 6.62 32.27
CA ILE A 60 -3.20 6.67 30.83
C ILE A 60 -4.30 7.46 30.12
N LYS A 61 -3.93 8.52 29.41
CA LYS A 61 -4.82 9.33 28.59
C LYS A 61 -4.97 8.68 27.21
N MET A 62 -6.20 8.39 26.83
CA MET A 62 -6.54 7.89 25.49
C MET A 62 -6.16 8.91 24.41
N PRO A 63 -5.72 8.45 23.21
CA PRO A 63 -5.58 9.33 22.05
C PRO A 63 -6.91 9.99 21.69
N GLN A 64 -6.84 11.09 20.94
CA GLN A 64 -8.01 11.67 20.29
C GLN A 64 -8.14 11.13 18.88
N PHE A 65 -9.38 11.04 18.40
CA PHE A 65 -9.72 10.44 17.11
C PHE A 65 -10.72 11.33 16.35
N ASN A 66 -10.64 11.26 15.03
CA ASN A 66 -11.70 11.73 14.14
C ASN A 66 -12.56 10.53 13.73
N PHE A 67 -13.88 10.72 13.76
CA PHE A 67 -14.86 9.72 13.35
C PHE A 67 -15.51 10.19 12.04
N VAL A 68 -15.32 9.42 10.98
CA VAL A 68 -15.98 9.65 9.69
C VAL A 68 -17.22 8.75 9.66
N LEU A 69 -18.39 9.36 9.84
CA LEU A 69 -19.68 8.68 9.74
C LEU A 69 -20.16 8.80 8.29
N ASN A 70 -20.18 7.70 7.54
CA ASN A 70 -20.86 7.69 6.25
C ASN A 70 -22.39 7.68 6.50
N GLY A 71 -23.11 8.64 5.91
CA GLY A 71 -24.58 8.76 5.78
C GLY A 71 -25.49 8.14 6.86
N ASN A 72 -26.25 8.96 7.61
CA ASN A 72 -27.33 8.57 8.56
C ASN A 72 -27.04 7.46 9.59
N GLN A 73 -25.83 6.89 9.66
CA GLN A 73 -25.48 5.82 10.60
C GLN A 73 -24.94 6.39 11.91
N THR A 74 -25.55 5.98 13.03
CA THR A 74 -25.11 6.29 14.41
C THR A 74 -24.16 5.22 14.99
N ARG A 75 -23.83 4.18 14.22
CA ARG A 75 -22.93 3.08 14.58
C ARG A 75 -21.90 2.86 13.47
N LEU A 76 -20.71 2.41 13.85
CA LEU A 76 -19.74 1.87 12.89
C LEU A 76 -20.37 0.60 12.34
N ASP A 77 -20.33 0.44 11.01
CA ASP A 77 -21.08 -0.59 10.31
C ASP A 77 -20.78 -1.98 10.90
N LYS A 78 -21.79 -2.61 11.54
CA LYS A 78 -21.71 -4.00 11.98
C LYS A 78 -21.90 -4.86 10.74
N GLY A 79 -20.83 -5.09 9.98
CA GLY A 79 -20.86 -6.05 8.89
C GLY A 79 -20.78 -5.51 7.46
N ALA A 80 -20.21 -4.32 7.24
CA ALA A 80 -19.49 -4.12 5.98
C ALA A 80 -18.21 -4.95 6.05
N GLY A 81 -18.32 -6.28 5.90
CA GLY A 81 -17.16 -7.11 5.63
C GLY A 81 -16.37 -6.45 4.50
N MET A 82 -15.04 -6.39 4.63
CA MET A 82 -14.22 -5.75 3.59
C MET A 82 -14.62 -6.32 2.23
N PRO A 83 -14.96 -5.45 1.25
CA PRO A 83 -15.28 -5.92 -0.09
C PRO A 83 -14.12 -6.77 -0.62
N GLY A 84 -14.37 -8.03 -0.97
CA GLY A 84 -13.43 -8.84 -1.73
C GLY A 84 -12.67 -9.93 -1.00
N LEU A 85 -12.69 -10.01 0.34
CA LEU A 85 -12.27 -11.23 1.05
C LEU A 85 -13.35 -12.32 0.87
N SER A 86 -13.56 -12.70 -0.38
CA SER A 86 -14.50 -13.71 -0.88
C SER A 86 -14.00 -15.13 -0.69
N ASP A 87 -13.02 -15.33 0.20
CA ASP A 87 -12.65 -16.67 0.63
C ASP A 87 -13.82 -17.26 1.42
N ASN A 88 -14.16 -18.52 1.15
CA ASN A 88 -15.28 -19.19 1.80
C ASN A 88 -15.07 -19.19 3.32
N ALA A 89 -16.05 -18.72 4.10
CA ALA A 89 -16.00 -18.73 5.57
C ALA A 89 -15.68 -20.13 6.14
N GLU A 90 -16.09 -21.20 5.45
CA GLU A 90 -15.74 -22.57 5.79
C GLU A 90 -14.25 -22.87 5.58
N GLN A 91 -13.62 -22.33 4.53
CA GLN A 91 -12.18 -22.48 4.29
C GLN A 91 -11.36 -21.77 5.37
N ILE A 92 -11.76 -20.56 5.75
CA ILE A 92 -11.14 -19.82 6.87
C ILE A 92 -11.28 -20.61 8.16
N SER A 93 -12.50 -21.03 8.50
CA SER A 93 -12.79 -21.81 9.71
C SER A 93 -12.03 -23.14 9.74
N HIS A 94 -11.92 -23.83 8.59
CA HIS A 94 -11.16 -25.06 8.45
C HIS A 94 -9.65 -24.83 8.69
N PHE A 95 -9.08 -23.79 8.06
CA PHE A 95 -7.69 -23.42 8.24
C PHE A 95 -7.37 -23.03 9.69
N GLU A 96 -8.22 -22.20 10.31
CA GLU A 96 -8.09 -21.84 11.72
C GLU A 96 -8.15 -23.08 12.62
N SER A 97 -9.12 -23.97 12.40
CA SER A 97 -9.28 -25.20 13.17
C SER A 97 -8.08 -26.14 13.02
N GLN A 98 -7.53 -26.27 11.81
CA GLN A 98 -6.35 -27.09 11.54
C GLN A 98 -5.12 -26.60 12.31
N TRP A 99 -4.95 -25.28 12.41
CA TRP A 99 -3.75 -24.67 12.98
C TRP A 99 -3.93 -24.18 14.42
N HIS A 100 -5.13 -24.27 14.98
CA HIS A 100 -5.51 -23.71 16.27
C HIS A 100 -4.53 -24.05 17.40
N ASP A 101 -4.23 -25.34 17.57
CA ASP A 101 -3.34 -25.84 18.62
C ASP A 101 -1.86 -25.88 18.20
N ALA A 102 -1.56 -25.50 16.95
CA ALA A 102 -0.20 -25.48 16.45
C ALA A 102 0.54 -24.24 16.98
N PHE A 103 1.80 -24.42 17.35
CA PHE A 103 2.64 -23.27 17.70
C PHE A 103 2.79 -22.38 16.46
N PHE A 104 2.72 -21.05 16.60
CA PHE A 104 2.63 -20.14 15.44
C PHE A 104 3.72 -20.37 14.36
N ASP A 105 4.95 -20.76 14.77
CA ASP A 105 6.08 -21.00 13.85
C ASP A 105 5.91 -22.28 13.01
N GLU A 106 4.93 -23.12 13.33
CA GLU A 106 4.58 -24.35 12.62
C GLU A 106 3.51 -24.13 11.55
N VAL A 107 2.74 -23.04 11.65
CA VAL A 107 1.68 -22.70 10.69
C VAL A 107 2.27 -22.57 9.28
N ARG A 108 1.71 -23.28 8.31
CA ARG A 108 2.10 -23.23 6.90
C ARG A 108 0.87 -22.86 6.06
N CYS A 109 1.06 -21.97 5.10
CA CYS A 109 0.07 -21.67 4.07
C CYS A 109 0.47 -22.42 2.80
N CYS A 110 -0.45 -23.23 2.28
CA CYS A 110 -0.33 -24.04 1.09
C CYS A 110 -1.24 -23.49 -0.02
N PRO A 111 -0.99 -23.83 -1.30
CA PRO A 111 -1.95 -23.56 -2.37
C PRO A 111 -3.31 -24.17 -2.03
N GLY A 112 -4.39 -23.38 -2.13
CA GLY A 112 -5.76 -23.78 -1.77
C GLY A 112 -6.19 -23.38 -0.35
N ASP A 113 -5.27 -22.97 0.51
CA ASP A 113 -5.60 -22.31 1.78
C ASP A 113 -6.19 -20.91 1.53
N PRO A 114 -6.99 -20.37 2.47
CA PRO A 114 -7.46 -18.98 2.39
C PRO A 114 -6.28 -18.01 2.32
N ASP A 115 -6.52 -16.79 1.84
CA ASP A 115 -5.54 -15.72 2.04
C ASP A 115 -5.30 -15.56 3.53
N MET A 116 -4.04 -15.52 3.94
CA MET A 116 -3.69 -15.32 5.35
C MET A 116 -4.28 -14.01 5.90
N ARG A 117 -4.47 -13.01 5.03
CA ARG A 117 -5.14 -11.79 5.40
C ARG A 117 -6.60 -11.98 5.79
N SER A 118 -7.33 -12.87 5.12
CA SER A 118 -8.71 -13.25 5.49
C SER A 118 -8.80 -13.84 6.90
N VAL A 119 -7.70 -14.43 7.39
CA VAL A 119 -7.56 -14.96 8.76
C VAL A 119 -7.12 -13.88 9.75
N TRP A 120 -6.23 -12.96 9.34
CA TRP A 120 -5.69 -11.94 10.24
C TRP A 120 -6.60 -10.73 10.43
N ASP A 121 -7.31 -10.30 9.40
CA ASP A 121 -8.06 -9.04 9.43
C ASP A 121 -9.16 -9.02 10.51
N PRO A 122 -10.03 -10.04 10.64
CA PRO A 122 -10.98 -10.11 11.76
C PRO A 122 -10.26 -10.18 13.12
N ALA A 123 -9.10 -10.83 13.17
CA ALA A 123 -8.27 -10.97 14.37
C ALA A 123 -7.48 -9.71 14.72
N ARG A 124 -7.58 -8.61 13.96
CA ARG A 124 -7.13 -7.27 14.37
C ARG A 124 -8.08 -6.62 15.37
N LEU A 125 -9.30 -7.15 15.50
CA LEU A 125 -10.33 -6.68 16.46
C LEU A 125 -10.79 -5.23 16.23
N GLN A 126 -10.78 -4.77 14.97
CA GLN A 126 -11.09 -3.39 14.62
C GLN A 126 -12.59 -3.06 14.72
N GLU A 127 -13.48 -4.02 14.46
CA GLU A 127 -14.91 -3.84 14.69
C GLU A 127 -15.23 -3.67 16.19
N PRO A 128 -14.77 -4.55 17.11
CA PRO A 128 -14.86 -4.30 18.55
C PRO A 128 -14.21 -2.98 18.97
N ALA A 129 -13.05 -2.63 18.41
CA ALA A 129 -12.40 -1.35 18.66
C ALA A 129 -13.32 -0.16 18.32
N GLY A 130 -14.07 -0.26 17.22
CA GLY A 130 -15.09 0.72 16.86
C GLY A 130 -16.13 0.95 17.96
N LEU A 131 -16.72 -0.13 18.49
CA LEU A 131 -17.70 -0.05 19.58
C LEU A 131 -17.10 0.55 20.85
N LEU A 132 -15.86 0.19 21.19
CA LEU A 132 -15.15 0.70 22.35
C LEU A 132 -14.85 2.20 22.21
N LEU A 133 -14.36 2.63 21.04
CA LEU A 133 -14.02 4.03 20.77
C LEU A 133 -15.24 4.94 20.66
N GLN A 134 -16.38 4.44 20.15
CA GLN A 134 -17.65 5.16 20.20
C GLN A 134 -18.11 5.38 21.63
N ALA A 135 -18.10 4.33 22.45
CA ALA A 135 -18.44 4.47 23.86
C ALA A 135 -17.49 5.43 24.60
N TRP A 136 -16.19 5.42 24.27
CA TRP A 136 -15.25 6.38 24.81
C TRP A 136 -15.61 7.83 24.44
N ARG A 137 -15.88 8.09 23.14
CA ARG A 137 -16.28 9.41 22.64
C ARG A 137 -17.52 9.94 23.35
N ASP A 138 -18.50 9.06 23.56
CA ASP A 138 -19.80 9.41 24.14
C ASP A 138 -19.78 9.42 25.68
N ASN A 139 -18.59 9.30 26.30
CA ASN A 139 -18.39 9.16 27.75
C ASN A 139 -19.18 7.99 28.37
N GLY A 140 -19.53 7.00 27.55
CA GLY A 140 -20.29 5.81 27.91
C GLY A 140 -19.41 4.61 28.25
N LYS A 141 -19.99 3.42 28.07
CA LYS A 141 -19.33 2.12 28.22
C LYS A 141 -19.75 1.20 27.07
N SER A 142 -18.93 0.21 26.75
CA SER A 142 -19.29 -0.85 25.79
C SER A 142 -18.94 -2.21 26.37
N ARG A 143 -19.94 -2.89 26.96
CA ARG A 143 -19.81 -4.29 27.41
C ARG A 143 -19.72 -5.23 26.21
N GLU A 144 -20.52 -4.99 25.18
CA GLU A 144 -20.49 -5.76 23.93
C GLU A 144 -19.10 -5.78 23.28
N GLY A 145 -18.46 -4.61 23.12
CA GLY A 145 -17.10 -4.55 22.56
C GLY A 145 -16.08 -5.27 23.44
N ALA A 146 -16.22 -5.20 24.76
CA ALA A 146 -15.34 -5.87 25.70
C ALA A 146 -15.49 -7.40 25.67
N GLU A 147 -16.73 -7.89 25.61
CA GLU A 147 -17.04 -9.32 25.51
C GLU A 147 -16.49 -9.92 24.22
N ALA A 148 -16.63 -9.23 23.08
CA ALA A 148 -16.05 -9.68 21.81
C ALA A 148 -14.51 -9.81 21.88
N VAL A 149 -13.83 -8.85 22.51
CA VAL A 149 -12.37 -8.91 22.72
C VAL A 149 -11.98 -10.06 23.64
N LEU A 150 -12.66 -10.21 24.78
CA LEU A 150 -12.38 -11.28 25.76
C LEU A 150 -12.64 -12.66 25.16
N GLN A 151 -13.75 -12.84 24.44
CA GLN A 151 -14.07 -14.07 23.74
C GLN A 151 -12.98 -14.45 22.73
N TRP A 152 -12.46 -13.47 21.98
CA TRP A 152 -11.34 -13.71 21.07
C TRP A 152 -10.08 -14.14 21.83
N ILE A 153 -9.74 -13.48 22.93
CA ILE A 153 -8.58 -13.84 23.77
C ILE A 153 -8.70 -15.28 24.27
N HIS A 154 -9.87 -15.68 24.76
CA HIS A 154 -10.11 -17.04 25.27
C HIS A 154 -10.10 -18.10 24.18
N LYS A 155 -10.61 -17.77 22.98
CA LYS A 155 -10.60 -18.67 21.82
C LYS A 155 -9.21 -18.81 21.20
N ASN A 156 -8.33 -17.82 21.33
CA ASN A 156 -7.03 -17.79 20.64
C ASN A 156 -5.86 -17.69 21.62
N PRO A 157 -5.56 -18.75 22.39
CA PRO A 157 -4.55 -18.70 23.43
C PRO A 157 -3.15 -18.41 22.86
N PHE A 158 -2.46 -17.44 23.47
CA PHE A 158 -1.09 -17.09 23.09
C PHE A 158 -0.10 -18.23 23.40
N PRO A 159 0.90 -18.53 22.52
CA PRO A 159 1.12 -18.06 21.15
C PRO A 159 0.74 -19.12 20.09
N PHE A 160 -0.47 -19.67 20.16
CA PHE A 160 -0.93 -20.75 19.29
C PHE A 160 -1.87 -20.25 18.19
N GLY A 161 -1.80 -20.90 17.04
CA GLY A 161 -2.63 -20.56 15.90
C GLY A 161 -2.02 -19.56 14.91
N PRO A 162 -2.73 -19.32 13.79
CA PRO A 162 -2.24 -18.49 12.69
C PRO A 162 -2.11 -17.01 13.07
N HIS A 163 -2.87 -16.53 14.06
CA HIS A 163 -2.94 -15.10 14.42
C HIS A 163 -1.66 -14.52 15.03
N TYR A 164 -0.73 -15.36 15.50
CA TYR A 164 0.54 -14.92 16.09
C TYR A 164 1.74 -15.02 15.13
N LYS A 165 1.51 -15.49 13.90
CA LYS A 165 2.57 -15.68 12.90
C LYS A 165 3.23 -14.35 12.49
N SER A 166 2.50 -13.24 12.53
CA SER A 166 3.01 -11.90 12.27
C SER A 166 3.00 -11.04 13.54
N ALA A 167 4.14 -10.43 13.87
CA ALA A 167 4.25 -9.53 15.02
C ALA A 167 3.51 -8.21 14.79
N MET A 168 3.41 -7.73 13.54
CA MET A 168 2.58 -6.59 13.14
C MET A 168 1.13 -6.75 13.59
N GLU A 169 0.53 -7.93 13.36
CA GLU A 169 -0.87 -8.21 13.76
C GLU A 169 -1.03 -8.17 15.28
N SER A 170 0.01 -8.57 16.01
CA SER A 170 0.02 -8.42 17.47
C SER A 170 0.15 -6.95 17.89
N GLY A 171 0.93 -6.15 17.16
CA GLY A 171 1.07 -4.71 17.40
C GLY A 171 -0.24 -3.95 17.23
N LEU A 172 -1.02 -4.29 16.21
CA LEU A 172 -2.33 -3.69 15.95
C LEU A 172 -3.40 -4.04 17.02
N ARG A 173 -3.30 -5.23 17.64
CA ARG A 173 -4.23 -5.65 18.72
C ARG A 173 -3.98 -4.93 20.05
N VAL A 174 -2.74 -4.58 20.38
CA VAL A 174 -2.40 -4.01 21.71
C VAL A 174 -3.20 -2.72 22.03
N PRO A 175 -3.34 -1.74 21.12
CA PRO A 175 -4.21 -0.59 21.35
C PRO A 175 -5.66 -0.97 21.66
N VAL A 176 -6.22 -1.98 21.00
CA VAL A 176 -7.60 -2.44 21.22
C VAL A 176 -7.79 -2.96 22.66
N PHE A 177 -6.82 -3.69 23.20
CA PHE A 177 -6.86 -4.14 24.58
C PHE A 177 -6.84 -2.98 25.58
N LEU A 178 -6.05 -1.92 25.30
CA LEU A 178 -6.09 -0.70 26.11
C LEU A 178 -7.46 -0.02 26.01
N TYR A 179 -8.07 0.06 24.82
CA TYR A 179 -9.40 0.64 24.66
C TYR A 179 -10.42 -0.09 25.54
N CYS A 180 -10.38 -1.44 25.52
CA CYS A 180 -11.21 -2.28 26.38
C CYS A 180 -11.02 -1.95 27.88
N LEU A 181 -9.77 -1.94 28.35
CA LEU A 181 -9.43 -1.59 29.73
C LEU A 181 -9.87 -0.17 30.15
N LYS A 182 -9.96 0.77 29.20
CA LYS A 182 -10.37 2.17 29.46
C LYS A 182 -11.88 2.39 29.43
N THR A 183 -12.62 1.61 28.65
CA THR A 183 -14.05 1.89 28.37
C THR A 183 -15.00 0.91 29.05
N ALA A 184 -14.53 -0.26 29.46
CA ALA A 184 -15.36 -1.26 30.13
C ALA A 184 -15.24 -1.14 31.66
N LYS A 185 -16.05 -0.27 32.28
CA LYS A 185 -16.03 -0.05 33.73
C LYS A 185 -16.59 -1.23 34.57
N GLU A 186 -17.09 -2.28 33.92
CA GLU A 186 -17.73 -3.44 34.55
C GLU A 186 -16.86 -4.71 34.46
N LEU A 187 -15.61 -4.58 34.01
CA LEU A 187 -14.72 -5.73 33.92
C LEU A 187 -14.43 -6.29 35.32
N GLY A 188 -14.69 -7.58 35.51
CA GLY A 188 -14.28 -8.32 36.70
C GLY A 188 -12.75 -8.42 36.78
N GLU A 189 -12.22 -8.75 37.97
CA GLU A 189 -10.76 -8.86 38.18
C GLU A 189 -10.10 -9.88 37.23
N THR A 190 -10.77 -11.00 36.97
CA THR A 190 -10.32 -12.02 36.02
C THR A 190 -10.24 -11.48 34.60
N GLU A 191 -11.27 -10.75 34.15
CA GLU A 191 -11.31 -10.19 32.79
C GLU A 191 -10.22 -9.11 32.59
N GLN A 192 -10.00 -8.26 33.60
CA GLN A 192 -8.89 -7.31 33.59
C GLN A 192 -7.54 -8.02 33.54
N THR A 193 -7.38 -9.10 34.30
CA THR A 193 -6.16 -9.91 34.32
C THR A 193 -5.90 -10.56 32.96
N ASP A 194 -6.93 -11.07 32.30
CA ASP A 194 -6.80 -11.68 30.98
C ASP A 194 -6.40 -10.67 29.90
N LEU A 195 -6.98 -9.47 29.93
CA LEU A 195 -6.59 -8.36 29.04
C LEU A 195 -5.15 -7.92 29.28
N LEU A 196 -4.73 -7.75 30.53
CA LEU A 196 -3.36 -7.38 30.87
C LEU A 196 -2.35 -8.46 30.45
N ARG A 197 -2.71 -9.74 30.65
CA ARG A 197 -1.91 -10.88 30.20
C ARG A 197 -1.80 -10.92 28.68
N ALA A 198 -2.89 -10.60 27.96
CA ALA A 198 -2.87 -10.48 26.51
C ALA A 198 -1.93 -9.34 26.06
N VAL A 199 -2.06 -8.13 26.63
CA VAL A 199 -1.16 -7.00 26.34
C VAL A 199 0.30 -7.40 26.55
N TYR A 200 0.62 -7.94 27.73
CA TYR A 200 1.98 -8.30 28.09
C TYR A 200 2.54 -9.37 27.15
N GLY A 201 1.77 -10.42 26.86
CA GLY A 201 2.20 -11.50 25.96
C GLY A 201 2.45 -11.01 24.53
N HIS A 202 1.60 -10.12 24.02
CA HIS A 202 1.78 -9.51 22.70
C HIS A 202 3.02 -8.61 22.67
N ALA A 203 3.25 -7.79 23.69
CA ALA A 203 4.42 -6.92 23.79
C ALA A 203 5.73 -7.72 23.92
N TRP A 204 5.73 -8.76 24.76
CA TRP A 204 6.84 -9.69 24.89
C TRP A 204 7.15 -10.37 23.55
N TRP A 205 6.11 -10.82 22.83
CA TRP A 205 6.26 -11.42 21.51
C TRP A 205 6.90 -10.45 20.51
N ILE A 206 6.35 -9.25 20.41
CA ILE A 206 6.84 -8.20 19.51
C ILE A 206 8.30 -7.88 19.83
N ALA A 207 8.63 -7.58 21.08
CA ALA A 207 9.99 -7.20 21.50
C ALA A 207 11.04 -8.27 21.14
N ASN A 208 10.64 -9.54 21.08
CA ASN A 208 11.51 -10.66 20.72
C ASN A 208 11.47 -11.01 19.22
N ASN A 209 10.55 -10.41 18.44
CA ASN A 209 10.29 -10.77 17.06
C ASN A 209 10.16 -9.58 16.11
N LEU A 210 10.68 -8.42 16.48
CA LEU A 210 10.73 -7.22 15.64
C LEU A 210 11.20 -7.52 14.20
N SER A 211 10.55 -6.89 13.24
CA SER A 211 10.86 -6.93 11.82
C SER A 211 11.90 -5.84 11.51
N LEU A 212 13.20 -6.17 11.55
CA LEU A 212 14.28 -5.18 11.50
C LEU A 212 15.08 -5.13 10.19
N TYR A 213 14.82 -6.03 9.23
CA TYR A 213 15.67 -6.21 8.04
C TYR A 213 14.85 -6.37 6.75
N ALA A 214 14.83 -7.54 6.10
CA ALA A 214 14.06 -7.81 4.87
C ALA A 214 12.52 -7.68 5.01
N SER A 215 12.02 -7.38 6.20
CA SER A 215 10.61 -7.07 6.50
C SER A 215 10.47 -5.76 7.28
N LEU A 216 11.51 -4.92 7.23
CA LEU A 216 11.48 -3.52 7.64
C LEU A 216 10.47 -2.79 6.75
N GLY A 217 9.76 -1.81 7.31
CA GLY A 217 8.68 -1.13 6.61
C GLY A 217 7.51 -0.82 7.53
N ASN A 218 6.31 -0.82 6.95
CA ASN A 218 5.06 -0.71 7.68
C ASN A 218 4.91 -1.73 8.85
N HIS A 219 5.46 -2.95 8.73
CA HIS A 219 5.44 -3.97 9.78
C HIS A 219 6.08 -3.47 11.08
N THR A 220 7.28 -2.90 11.00
CA THR A 220 8.03 -2.39 12.16
C THR A 220 7.30 -1.24 12.81
N VAL A 221 6.67 -0.37 12.02
CA VAL A 221 5.88 0.75 12.53
C VAL A 221 4.72 0.22 13.39
N CYS A 222 3.94 -0.75 12.89
CA CYS A 222 2.85 -1.37 13.66
C CYS A 222 3.33 -2.02 14.97
N GLU A 223 4.41 -2.79 14.88
CA GLU A 223 5.04 -3.44 16.03
C GLU A 223 5.44 -2.41 17.10
N CYS A 224 6.04 -1.29 16.68
CA CYS A 224 6.48 -0.23 17.58
C CYS A 224 5.32 0.52 18.23
N VAL A 225 4.21 0.76 17.51
CA VAL A 225 2.99 1.31 18.10
C VAL A 225 2.48 0.40 19.22
N GLY A 226 2.46 -0.92 19.00
CA GLY A 226 2.10 -1.90 20.03
C GLY A 226 3.01 -1.81 21.27
N LEU A 227 4.33 -1.74 21.07
CA LEU A 227 5.29 -1.58 22.18
C LEU A 227 5.11 -0.28 22.96
N VAL A 228 4.81 0.83 22.29
CA VAL A 228 4.54 2.13 22.93
C VAL A 228 3.33 2.04 23.86
N PHE A 229 2.23 1.45 23.38
CA PHE A 229 1.00 1.29 24.16
C PHE A 229 1.19 0.34 25.34
N ALA A 230 1.82 -0.82 25.12
CA ALA A 230 2.12 -1.75 26.20
C ALA A 230 3.10 -1.16 27.23
N GLY A 231 4.13 -0.45 26.77
CA GLY A 231 5.11 0.20 27.64
C GLY A 231 4.48 1.26 28.55
N ALA A 232 3.44 1.96 28.09
CA ALA A 232 2.67 2.88 28.93
C ALA A 232 1.91 2.16 30.07
N ILE A 233 1.34 0.98 29.78
CA ILE A 233 0.64 0.16 30.78
C ILE A 233 1.62 -0.37 31.84
N PHE A 234 2.82 -0.77 31.43
CA PHE A 234 3.84 -1.34 32.31
C PHE A 234 4.98 -0.38 32.65
N SER A 235 4.72 0.94 32.63
CA SER A 235 5.76 1.98 32.76
C SER A 235 6.45 2.01 34.13
N HIS A 236 5.85 1.37 35.15
CA HIS A 236 6.44 1.16 36.47
C HIS A 236 7.56 0.12 36.48
N THR A 237 7.70 -0.67 35.41
CA THR A 237 8.74 -1.71 35.28
C THR A 237 9.85 -1.30 34.31
N ASP A 238 11.04 -1.85 34.48
CA ASP A 238 12.15 -1.61 33.54
C ASP A 238 11.88 -2.18 32.16
N GLU A 239 11.12 -3.27 32.07
CA GLU A 239 10.75 -3.87 30.79
C GLU A 239 9.74 -3.01 30.02
N GLY A 240 8.70 -2.50 30.69
CA GLY A 240 7.76 -1.57 30.05
C GLY A 240 8.44 -0.29 29.58
N LYS A 241 9.37 0.27 30.37
CA LYS A 241 10.21 1.39 29.92
C LYS A 241 11.03 1.03 28.68
N ARG A 242 11.67 -0.14 28.66
CA ARG A 242 12.41 -0.63 27.48
C ARG A 242 11.51 -0.80 26.24
N TRP A 243 10.25 -1.21 26.41
CA TRP A 243 9.30 -1.30 25.30
C TRP A 243 8.97 0.08 24.73
N THR A 244 8.65 1.06 25.58
CA THR A 244 8.44 2.45 25.14
C THR A 244 9.68 3.00 24.43
N ASP A 245 10.88 2.80 25.01
CA ASP A 245 12.14 3.28 24.45
C ASP A 245 12.45 2.64 23.09
N THR A 246 12.22 1.33 22.96
CA THR A 246 12.42 0.59 21.72
C THR A 246 11.45 1.04 20.65
N GLY A 247 10.16 1.15 20.99
CA GLY A 247 9.13 1.61 20.06
C GLY A 247 9.41 3.03 19.57
N TYR A 248 9.72 3.96 20.48
CA TYR A 248 10.07 5.34 20.12
C TYR A 248 11.32 5.41 19.23
N ARG A 249 12.42 4.76 19.63
CA ARG A 249 13.69 4.85 18.89
C ARG A 249 13.57 4.28 17.48
N LEU A 250 12.83 3.18 17.31
CA LEU A 250 12.62 2.59 16.00
C LEU A 250 11.65 3.41 15.14
N LEU A 251 10.57 3.96 15.70
CA LEU A 251 9.72 4.92 14.98
C LEU A 251 10.52 6.14 14.53
N ASP A 252 11.36 6.71 15.40
CA ASP A 252 12.20 7.86 15.07
C ASP A 252 13.18 7.55 13.92
N GLN A 253 13.81 6.37 13.98
CA GLN A 253 14.71 5.89 12.94
C GLN A 253 13.97 5.69 11.60
N GLU A 254 12.84 4.98 11.64
CA GLU A 254 12.13 4.56 10.44
C GLU A 254 11.35 5.70 9.78
N LEU A 255 11.02 6.78 10.49
CA LEU A 255 10.27 7.90 9.91
C LEU A 255 10.94 8.46 8.64
N LYS A 256 12.28 8.57 8.66
CA LYS A 256 13.06 9.07 7.52
C LYS A 256 13.22 8.05 6.39
N HIS A 257 13.07 6.77 6.69
CA HIS A 257 13.12 5.70 5.70
C HIS A 257 11.75 5.48 5.04
N GLN A 258 10.66 5.67 5.78
CA GLN A 258 9.30 5.47 5.29
C GLN A 258 8.76 6.69 4.55
N VAL A 259 9.06 7.89 5.06
CA VAL A 259 8.63 9.17 4.49
C VAL A 259 9.85 9.89 3.94
N LEU A 260 9.97 9.93 2.61
CA LEU A 260 11.11 10.51 1.90
C LEU A 260 11.20 12.03 2.08
N ALA A 261 12.30 12.62 1.60
CA ALA A 261 12.59 14.04 1.82
C ALA A 261 11.65 14.99 1.06
N ASP A 262 10.79 14.48 0.18
CA ASP A 262 9.71 15.19 -0.49
C ASP A 262 8.32 14.87 0.09
N GLY A 263 8.26 14.04 1.15
CA GLY A 263 7.02 13.59 1.78
C GLY A 263 6.43 12.30 1.22
N GLY A 264 6.94 11.77 0.10
CA GLY A 264 6.40 10.56 -0.52
C GLY A 264 6.82 9.24 0.17
N PRO A 265 6.15 8.13 -0.16
CA PRO A 265 6.44 6.82 0.42
C PRO A 265 7.65 6.15 -0.24
N ALA A 266 8.54 5.57 0.57
CA ALA A 266 9.62 4.72 0.05
C ALA A 266 9.13 3.38 -0.51
N GLU A 267 7.96 2.88 -0.05
CA GLU A 267 7.36 1.62 -0.52
C GLU A 267 6.64 1.76 -1.87
N GLN A 268 6.52 2.98 -2.43
CA GLN A 268 5.81 3.26 -3.69
C GLN A 268 4.35 2.77 -3.68
N SER A 269 3.65 3.06 -2.58
CA SER A 269 2.22 2.77 -2.40
C SER A 269 1.54 3.91 -1.65
N LEU A 270 0.46 4.45 -2.23
CA LEU A 270 -0.32 5.51 -1.58
C LEU A 270 -1.12 4.99 -0.38
N SER A 271 -1.67 3.77 -0.48
CA SER A 271 -2.41 3.14 0.61
C SER A 271 -1.53 2.86 1.81
N TYR A 272 -0.33 2.29 1.60
CA TYR A 272 0.61 2.06 2.70
C TYR A 272 1.15 3.38 3.26
N HIS A 273 1.34 4.41 2.44
CA HIS A 273 1.70 5.73 2.95
C HIS A 273 0.66 6.26 3.94
N ARG A 274 -0.63 6.20 3.57
CA ARG A 274 -1.72 6.62 4.45
C ARG A 274 -1.75 5.82 5.75
N PHE A 275 -1.60 4.49 5.65
CA PHE A 275 -1.57 3.59 6.80
C PHE A 275 -0.42 3.91 7.75
N VAL A 276 0.78 4.11 7.22
CA VAL A 276 1.99 4.46 8.00
C VAL A 276 1.84 5.82 8.67
N LEU A 277 1.39 6.86 7.94
CA LEU A 277 1.16 8.18 8.52
C LEU A 277 0.14 8.14 9.66
N ASP A 278 -0.95 7.38 9.52
CA ASP A 278 -1.93 7.23 10.59
C ASP A 278 -1.33 6.54 11.84
N LEU A 279 -0.44 5.56 11.68
CA LEU A 279 0.26 4.95 12.81
C LEU A 279 1.21 5.94 13.51
N TYR A 280 1.92 6.78 12.74
CA TYR A 280 2.78 7.82 13.31
C TYR A 280 1.99 8.87 14.07
N TRP A 281 0.88 9.38 13.51
CA TRP A 281 0.02 10.33 14.21
C TRP A 281 -0.58 9.71 15.47
N LEU A 282 -1.02 8.45 15.43
CA LEU A 282 -1.49 7.73 16.60
C LEU A 282 -0.41 7.63 17.69
N ALA A 283 0.79 7.20 17.34
CA ALA A 283 1.91 7.04 18.27
C ALA A 283 2.37 8.38 18.84
N LYS A 284 2.58 9.40 17.99
CA LYS A 284 2.97 10.76 18.38
C LYS A 284 1.99 11.33 19.41
N ASN A 285 0.71 11.34 19.07
CA ASN A 285 -0.33 11.88 19.94
C ASN A 285 -0.41 11.13 21.27
N PHE A 286 -0.25 9.80 21.26
CA PHE A 286 -0.28 8.99 22.47
C PHE A 286 0.94 9.24 23.36
N LEU A 287 2.15 9.29 22.80
CA LEU A 287 3.40 9.54 23.51
C LEU A 287 3.39 10.90 24.21
N GLU A 288 3.05 11.96 23.48
CA GLU A 288 3.07 13.33 24.00
C GLU A 288 1.97 13.55 25.05
N ARG A 289 0.75 13.06 24.80
CA ARG A 289 -0.38 13.24 25.73
C ARG A 289 -0.14 12.55 27.08
N ASN A 290 0.62 11.46 27.08
CA ASN A 290 1.00 10.70 28.27
C ASN A 290 2.37 11.11 28.84
N ASN A 291 3.01 12.17 28.31
CA ASN A 291 4.34 12.63 28.73
C ASN A 291 5.41 11.52 28.71
N LEU A 292 5.32 10.57 27.76
CA LEU A 292 6.27 9.47 27.63
C LEU A 292 7.51 9.88 26.84
N ARG A 293 7.29 10.64 25.76
CA ARG A 293 8.32 11.18 24.86
C ARG A 293 7.87 12.47 24.20
N GLU A 294 8.85 13.31 23.88
CA GLU A 294 8.71 14.51 23.06
C GLU A 294 8.93 14.10 21.58
N CYS A 295 8.01 14.51 20.70
CA CYS A 295 7.96 14.06 19.30
C CYS A 295 7.75 15.22 18.32
N SER A 296 7.97 16.47 18.72
CA SER A 296 7.75 17.65 17.89
C SER A 296 8.57 17.64 16.61
N HIS A 297 9.79 17.08 16.65
CA HIS A 297 10.67 16.97 15.49
C HIS A 297 10.15 16.01 14.41
N TRP A 298 9.17 15.13 14.72
CA TRP A 298 8.48 14.32 13.71
C TRP A 298 7.51 15.15 12.85
N THR A 299 6.95 16.24 13.42
CA THR A 299 5.83 16.98 12.85
C THR A 299 6.09 17.44 11.42
N ALA A 300 7.27 18.03 11.15
CA ALA A 300 7.60 18.53 9.81
C ALA A 300 7.56 17.41 8.76
N ARG A 301 8.11 16.23 9.09
CA ARG A 301 8.11 15.09 8.15
C ARG A 301 6.71 14.52 7.94
N LEU A 302 5.90 14.46 8.99
CA LEU A 302 4.51 14.01 8.88
C LEU A 302 3.65 14.99 8.08
N GLU A 303 3.81 16.30 8.29
CA GLU A 303 3.15 17.34 7.50
C GLU A 303 3.49 17.24 6.00
N MET A 304 4.76 16.97 5.67
CA MET A 304 5.16 16.70 4.29
C MET A 304 4.46 15.46 3.73
N GLY A 305 4.31 14.40 4.51
CA GLY A 305 3.54 13.22 4.12
C GLY A 305 2.06 13.51 3.84
N GLU A 306 1.42 14.33 4.67
CA GLU A 306 0.04 14.77 4.45
C GLU A 306 -0.09 15.64 3.19
N SER A 307 0.86 16.56 2.97
CA SER A 307 0.90 17.39 1.76
C SER A 307 1.15 16.58 0.49
N PHE A 308 2.00 15.54 0.56
CA PHE A 308 2.19 14.60 -0.54
C PHE A 308 0.87 13.94 -0.91
N LEU A 309 0.16 13.31 0.04
CA LEU A 309 -1.13 12.67 -0.26
C LEU A 309 -2.16 13.66 -0.83
N ALA A 310 -2.25 14.87 -0.28
CA ALA A 310 -3.16 15.90 -0.78
C ALA A 310 -2.91 16.27 -2.26
N ALA A 311 -1.67 16.14 -2.75
CA ALA A 311 -1.38 16.33 -4.17
C ALA A 311 -2.06 15.25 -5.03
N PHE A 312 -2.17 14.01 -4.57
CA PHE A 312 -2.77 12.88 -5.32
C PHE A 312 -4.29 12.78 -5.18
N GLN A 313 -4.88 13.55 -4.27
CA GLN A 313 -6.32 13.51 -4.01
C GLN A 313 -7.11 13.95 -5.24
N ILE A 314 -8.08 13.13 -5.64
CA ILE A 314 -9.08 13.40 -6.69
C ILE A 314 -10.33 14.04 -6.03
N ASP A 315 -11.15 14.76 -6.77
CA ASP A 315 -12.41 15.32 -6.24
C ASP A 315 -13.24 14.21 -5.57
N GLY A 316 -13.82 14.51 -4.41
CA GLY A 316 -14.50 13.52 -3.57
C GLY A 316 -13.60 12.82 -2.53
N GLY A 317 -12.29 13.04 -2.57
CA GLY A 317 -11.36 12.62 -1.51
C GLY A 317 -10.75 11.24 -1.66
N SER A 318 -10.94 10.59 -2.80
CA SER A 318 -10.25 9.35 -3.16
C SER A 318 -8.82 9.61 -3.67
N PHE A 319 -8.02 8.55 -3.68
CA PHE A 319 -6.68 8.51 -4.28
C PHE A 319 -6.69 7.46 -5.40
N PRO A 320 -5.82 7.59 -6.41
CA PRO A 320 -5.59 6.49 -7.35
C PRO A 320 -4.96 5.29 -6.62
N SER A 321 -5.22 4.08 -7.11
CA SER A 321 -4.76 2.83 -6.49
C SER A 321 -3.30 2.48 -6.81
N ILE A 322 -2.40 3.47 -6.79
CA ILE A 322 -0.98 3.30 -7.15
C ILE A 322 -0.27 2.42 -6.12
N GLY A 323 0.37 1.36 -6.62
CA GLY A 323 1.14 0.39 -5.85
C GLY A 323 0.27 -0.60 -5.07
N ASP A 324 0.90 -1.25 -4.08
CA ASP A 324 0.22 -2.23 -3.25
C ASP A 324 -0.78 -1.59 -2.26
N SER A 325 -2.01 -2.05 -2.25
CA SER A 325 -3.00 -1.80 -1.21
C SER A 325 -3.44 -3.13 -0.66
N ASP A 326 -3.40 -3.26 0.67
CA ASP A 326 -4.25 -4.23 1.33
C ASP A 326 -5.54 -3.58 1.84
N ASP A 327 -5.75 -2.27 1.82
CA ASP A 327 -6.91 -1.64 2.49
C ASP A 327 -6.87 -1.78 4.03
N GLY A 328 -5.66 -1.95 4.60
CA GLY A 328 -5.46 -1.98 6.05
C GLY A 328 -5.71 -0.62 6.72
N HIS A 329 -6.22 -0.65 7.95
CA HIS A 329 -6.45 0.53 8.78
C HIS A 329 -5.58 0.51 10.04
N ALA A 330 -5.05 1.68 10.44
CA ALA A 330 -4.23 1.79 11.66
C ALA A 330 -5.05 1.56 12.95
N ILE A 331 -6.33 1.97 12.95
CA ILE A 331 -7.23 1.88 14.10
C ILE A 331 -8.44 1.02 13.75
N GLY A 332 -9.15 1.40 12.69
CA GLY A 332 -10.29 0.68 12.17
C GLY A 332 -11.03 1.52 11.11
N PRO A 333 -11.93 0.90 10.33
CA PRO A 333 -12.74 1.62 9.35
C PRO A 333 -13.47 2.82 9.98
N GLY A 334 -13.47 3.97 9.31
CA GLY A 334 -14.17 5.17 9.78
C GLY A 334 -13.54 5.88 11.00
N VAL A 335 -12.43 5.39 11.55
CA VAL A 335 -11.73 6.01 12.68
C VAL A 335 -10.29 6.33 12.31
N THR A 336 -9.91 7.59 12.44
CA THR A 336 -8.55 8.08 12.12
C THR A 336 -7.95 8.84 13.30
N PRO A 337 -6.62 8.90 13.43
CA PRO A 337 -6.00 9.77 14.43
C PRO A 337 -6.27 11.25 14.12
N ILE A 338 -6.13 12.11 15.13
CA ILE A 338 -5.99 13.55 14.87
C ILE A 338 -4.67 13.79 14.13
N ARG A 339 -4.78 14.45 12.98
CA ARG A 339 -3.65 14.86 12.13
C ARG A 339 -3.77 16.34 11.79
N CYS A 340 -2.67 16.95 11.35
CA CYS A 340 -2.72 18.30 10.80
C CYS A 340 -3.62 18.33 9.55
N LYS A 341 -4.22 19.50 9.25
CA LYS A 341 -4.85 19.69 7.94
C LYS A 341 -3.76 19.78 6.88
N ALA A 342 -3.82 18.91 5.88
CA ALA A 342 -2.95 19.02 4.73
C ALA A 342 -3.14 20.39 4.06
N LYS A 343 -2.04 21.02 3.66
CA LYS A 343 -2.09 22.25 2.85
C LYS A 343 -2.28 21.82 1.40
N PRO A 344 -3.36 22.22 0.72
CA PRO A 344 -3.52 21.94 -0.71
C PRO A 344 -2.36 22.53 -1.49
N CYS A 345 -1.82 21.78 -2.45
CA CYS A 345 -0.86 22.36 -3.37
C CYS A 345 -1.57 23.37 -4.27
N GLN A 346 -1.03 24.59 -4.36
CA GLN A 346 -1.57 25.66 -5.20
C GLN A 346 -0.93 25.66 -6.59
N ASP A 347 0.18 24.93 -6.76
CA ASP A 347 0.92 24.91 -7.99
C ASP A 347 0.23 24.03 -9.03
N THR A 348 0.25 24.50 -10.28
CA THR A 348 -0.24 23.73 -11.43
C THR A 348 0.54 22.43 -11.63
N ILE A 349 1.83 22.44 -11.29
CA ILE A 349 2.75 21.32 -11.40
C ILE A 349 3.46 21.14 -10.07
N THR A 350 3.40 19.93 -9.51
CA THR A 350 4.15 19.55 -8.31
C THR A 350 5.01 18.35 -8.64
N THR A 351 6.33 18.49 -8.47
CA THR A 351 7.29 17.39 -8.70
C THR A 351 7.89 16.94 -7.39
N PHE A 352 7.70 15.66 -7.10
CA PHE A 352 8.27 14.95 -5.96
C PHE A 352 9.46 14.12 -6.46
N VAL A 353 10.67 14.65 -6.26
CA VAL A 353 11.90 14.13 -6.89
C VAL A 353 12.37 12.81 -6.27
N GLU A 354 12.22 12.64 -4.95
CA GLU A 354 12.74 11.47 -4.23
C GLU A 354 11.81 10.26 -4.39
N SER A 355 10.50 10.50 -4.29
CA SER A 355 9.47 9.51 -4.55
C SER A 355 9.23 9.29 -6.04
N GLY A 356 9.56 10.28 -6.88
CA GLY A 356 9.55 10.18 -8.33
C GLY A 356 8.16 10.28 -8.95
N TYR A 357 7.41 11.31 -8.57
CA TYR A 357 6.11 11.61 -9.18
C TYR A 357 6.03 13.06 -9.61
N THR A 358 5.36 13.31 -10.73
CA THR A 358 4.90 14.65 -11.07
C THR A 358 3.38 14.65 -11.16
N VAL A 359 2.76 15.53 -10.37
CA VAL A 359 1.31 15.75 -10.37
C VAL A 359 1.02 17.07 -11.07
N VAL A 360 0.15 17.04 -12.06
CA VAL A 360 -0.35 18.23 -12.75
C VAL A 360 -1.82 18.42 -12.41
N LYS A 361 -2.15 19.56 -11.79
CA LYS A 361 -3.52 19.96 -11.46
C LYS A 361 -3.86 21.28 -12.16
N GLN A 362 -4.94 21.29 -12.94
CA GLN A 362 -5.36 22.47 -13.71
C GLN A 362 -6.87 22.70 -13.64
N GLY A 363 -7.26 23.98 -13.61
CA GLY A 363 -8.66 24.41 -13.68
C GLY A 363 -9.62 23.65 -12.77
N GLN A 364 -10.81 23.30 -13.30
CA GLN A 364 -11.84 22.59 -12.54
C GLN A 364 -11.77 21.08 -12.77
N GLY A 365 -10.98 20.40 -11.93
CA GLY A 365 -11.01 18.95 -11.77
C GLY A 365 -10.10 18.15 -12.71
N PHE A 366 -9.16 18.77 -13.43
CA PHE A 366 -8.12 18.04 -14.16
C PHE A 366 -6.98 17.66 -13.22
N SER A 367 -6.62 16.37 -13.20
CA SER A 367 -5.42 15.87 -12.52
C SER A 367 -4.77 14.75 -13.33
N LEU A 368 -3.50 14.92 -13.64
CA LEU A 368 -2.64 13.89 -14.25
C LEU A 368 -1.47 13.60 -13.33
N ILE A 369 -1.18 12.32 -13.10
CA ILE A 369 -0.01 11.88 -12.34
C ILE A 369 0.89 11.13 -13.31
N PHE A 370 2.17 11.48 -13.33
CA PHE A 370 3.21 10.84 -14.11
C PHE A 370 4.26 10.22 -13.19
N ASP A 371 4.42 8.90 -13.27
CA ASP A 371 5.38 8.14 -12.48
C ASP A 371 6.75 8.11 -13.16
N HIS A 372 7.77 8.61 -12.46
CA HIS A 372 9.18 8.55 -12.85
C HIS A 372 10.04 8.04 -11.68
N GLY A 373 9.42 7.30 -10.75
CA GLY A 373 10.02 6.86 -9.52
C GLY A 373 10.77 5.55 -9.58
N PRO A 374 11.52 5.22 -8.52
CA PRO A 374 12.18 3.93 -8.40
C PRO A 374 11.15 2.82 -8.18
N LEU A 375 11.56 1.55 -8.34
CA LEU A 375 10.75 0.34 -8.05
C LEU A 375 10.36 0.17 -6.56
N GLY A 376 10.61 1.17 -5.71
CA GLY A 376 10.34 1.12 -4.26
C GLY A 376 11.53 0.68 -3.42
N MET A 377 11.25 0.16 -2.23
CA MET A 377 12.25 0.01 -1.18
C MET A 377 13.20 -1.19 -1.39
N PRO A 378 14.53 -0.97 -1.48
CA PRO A 378 15.51 -2.04 -1.59
C PRO A 378 15.63 -2.86 -0.28
N PRO A 379 16.21 -4.07 -0.34
CA PRO A 379 16.75 -4.74 -1.52
C PRO A 379 15.74 -5.63 -2.26
N LEU A 380 14.52 -5.79 -1.73
CA LEU A 380 13.54 -6.75 -2.26
C LEU A 380 12.41 -6.13 -3.07
N TYR A 381 12.13 -4.83 -2.87
CA TYR A 381 11.12 -4.09 -3.62
C TYR A 381 9.71 -4.70 -3.50
N ASN A 382 9.37 -5.22 -2.31
CA ASN A 382 8.21 -6.10 -2.10
C ASN A 382 6.88 -5.54 -2.64
N HIS A 383 6.70 -4.22 -2.56
CA HIS A 383 5.44 -3.54 -2.81
C HIS A 383 5.39 -2.70 -4.10
N GLY A 384 6.55 -2.35 -4.68
CA GLY A 384 6.59 -1.61 -5.93
C GLY A 384 6.17 -2.47 -7.12
N HIS A 385 5.54 -1.84 -8.10
CA HIS A 385 5.10 -2.43 -9.36
C HIS A 385 6.10 -2.11 -10.47
N ALA A 386 6.07 -2.86 -11.58
CA ALA A 386 6.90 -2.54 -12.74
C ALA A 386 6.20 -1.52 -13.66
N ASP A 387 5.96 -0.33 -13.12
CA ASP A 387 5.04 0.68 -13.65
C ASP A 387 5.70 2.01 -14.03
N ALA A 388 7.03 2.05 -14.17
CA ALA A 388 7.75 3.24 -14.57
C ALA A 388 7.15 3.88 -15.83
N LEU A 389 7.06 5.21 -15.80
CA LEU A 389 6.47 6.04 -16.85
C LEU A 389 4.95 5.86 -17.02
N SER A 390 4.28 5.15 -16.12
CA SER A 390 2.82 5.07 -16.08
C SER A 390 2.21 6.45 -15.85
N VAL A 391 1.02 6.65 -16.40
CA VAL A 391 0.20 7.86 -16.19
C VAL A 391 -1.16 7.48 -15.64
N THR A 392 -1.68 8.27 -14.70
CA THR A 392 -3.11 8.22 -14.32
C THR A 392 -3.74 9.56 -14.63
N LEU A 393 -5.02 9.55 -15.00
CA LEU A 393 -5.76 10.74 -15.40
C LEU A 393 -7.13 10.71 -14.75
N SER A 394 -7.48 11.79 -14.06
CA SER A 394 -8.85 12.05 -13.61
C SER A 394 -9.33 13.40 -14.12
N PHE A 395 -10.61 13.48 -14.45
CA PHE A 395 -11.25 14.72 -14.88
C PHE A 395 -12.62 14.88 -14.24
N LYS A 396 -12.90 16.06 -13.66
CA LYS A 396 -14.16 16.39 -12.96
C LYS A 396 -14.55 15.33 -11.92
N GLY A 397 -13.58 14.90 -11.12
CA GLY A 397 -13.77 13.86 -10.10
C GLY A 397 -13.94 12.43 -10.61
N LYS A 398 -13.83 12.18 -11.92
CA LYS A 398 -13.95 10.84 -12.50
C LYS A 398 -12.59 10.30 -12.93
N PRO A 399 -12.23 9.07 -12.53
CA PRO A 399 -11.01 8.44 -13.02
C PRO A 399 -11.20 7.98 -14.48
N VAL A 400 -10.28 8.41 -15.35
CA VAL A 400 -10.27 8.07 -16.78
C VAL A 400 -9.21 6.99 -17.02
N LEU A 401 -7.93 7.30 -16.82
CA LEU A 401 -6.83 6.34 -16.87
C LEU A 401 -6.47 5.93 -15.44
N VAL A 402 -6.50 4.63 -15.15
CA VAL A 402 -6.36 4.11 -13.79
C VAL A 402 -5.17 3.17 -13.65
N ASP A 403 -4.67 3.09 -12.42
CA ASP A 403 -3.82 2.00 -11.98
C ASP A 403 -4.67 0.72 -11.78
N PRO A 404 -4.17 -0.48 -12.09
CA PRO A 404 -4.94 -1.72 -11.92
C PRO A 404 -5.19 -2.12 -10.45
N GLY A 405 -4.42 -1.59 -9.48
CA GLY A 405 -4.47 -1.99 -8.08
C GLY A 405 -3.78 -3.33 -7.81
N THR A 406 -4.12 -4.00 -6.70
CA THR A 406 -3.30 -5.10 -6.13
C THR A 406 -3.89 -6.49 -6.27
N PHE A 407 -5.22 -6.59 -6.23
CA PHE A 407 -5.98 -7.84 -6.07
C PHE A 407 -5.63 -8.62 -4.80
N ARG A 408 -4.72 -9.59 -4.84
CA ARG A 408 -4.41 -10.46 -3.70
C ARG A 408 -2.94 -10.83 -3.68
N TYR A 409 -2.40 -11.03 -2.48
CA TYR A 409 -1.04 -11.50 -2.27
C TYR A 409 -0.91 -13.02 -2.33
N ASN A 410 -1.88 -13.76 -1.77
CA ASN A 410 -1.77 -15.20 -1.57
C ASN A 410 -2.83 -15.97 -2.38
N GLY A 411 -2.54 -17.22 -2.69
CA GLY A 411 -3.47 -18.15 -3.36
C GLY A 411 -3.65 -17.94 -4.87
N VAL A 412 -3.16 -16.83 -5.45
CA VAL A 412 -3.37 -16.45 -6.85
C VAL A 412 -2.08 -15.98 -7.57
N PRO A 413 -1.04 -16.84 -7.68
CA PRO A 413 0.28 -16.42 -8.12
C PRO A 413 0.32 -15.78 -9.52
N GLU A 414 -0.51 -16.25 -10.46
CA GLU A 414 -0.58 -15.69 -11.82
C GLU A 414 -1.17 -14.28 -11.83
N TRP A 415 -2.26 -14.07 -11.10
CA TRP A 415 -2.87 -12.75 -10.98
C TRP A 415 -1.97 -11.78 -10.23
N ARG A 416 -1.35 -12.20 -9.12
CA ARG A 416 -0.41 -11.35 -8.41
C ARG A 416 0.78 -10.96 -9.29
N ARG A 417 1.26 -11.87 -10.14
CA ARG A 417 2.29 -11.55 -11.14
C ARG A 417 1.79 -10.53 -12.15
N TYR A 418 0.58 -10.68 -12.67
CA TYR A 418 -0.03 -9.73 -13.60
C TYR A 418 -0.20 -8.33 -12.99
N PHE A 419 -0.82 -8.19 -11.82
CA PHE A 419 -1.08 -6.87 -11.21
C PHE A 419 0.20 -6.08 -10.91
N LYS A 420 1.34 -6.76 -10.70
CA LYS A 420 2.66 -6.12 -10.56
C LYS A 420 3.39 -5.86 -11.89
N SER A 421 2.92 -6.44 -12.99
CA SER A 421 3.62 -6.46 -14.28
C SER A 421 3.47 -5.14 -15.04
N THR A 422 4.40 -4.86 -15.96
CA THR A 422 4.35 -3.66 -16.79
C THR A 422 3.13 -3.65 -17.71
N ARG A 423 2.67 -4.82 -18.16
CA ARG A 423 1.47 -4.95 -19.01
C ARG A 423 0.19 -4.47 -18.31
N ALA A 424 0.15 -4.50 -16.98
CA ALA A 424 -1.02 -4.07 -16.20
C ALA A 424 -1.08 -2.55 -16.00
N HIS A 425 -0.06 -1.80 -16.41
CA HIS A 425 0.02 -0.35 -16.20
C HIS A 425 -0.01 0.43 -17.51
N ASN A 426 -0.17 1.75 -17.39
CA ASN A 426 -0.35 2.66 -18.51
C ASN A 426 0.99 3.00 -19.17
N THR A 427 1.73 1.99 -19.66
CA THR A 427 3.10 2.13 -20.17
C THR A 427 3.41 1.04 -21.22
N VAL A 428 4.67 0.90 -21.62
CA VAL A 428 5.10 0.03 -22.73
C VAL A 428 5.88 -1.19 -22.24
N THR A 429 5.53 -2.37 -22.77
CA THR A 429 6.34 -3.60 -22.68
C THR A 429 7.23 -3.80 -23.91
N VAL A 430 8.41 -4.40 -23.72
CA VAL A 430 9.35 -4.75 -24.80
C VAL A 430 9.61 -6.25 -24.78
N ASP A 431 9.41 -6.92 -25.92
CA ASP A 431 9.52 -8.38 -26.11
C ASP A 431 8.69 -9.18 -25.08
N GLY A 432 7.54 -8.61 -24.70
CA GLY A 432 6.63 -9.17 -23.70
C GLY A 432 7.18 -9.22 -22.27
N GLN A 433 8.32 -8.58 -21.99
CA GLN A 433 8.98 -8.55 -20.69
C GLN A 433 8.54 -7.33 -19.86
N ASP A 434 8.64 -7.46 -18.54
CA ASP A 434 8.47 -6.35 -17.59
C ASP A 434 9.72 -5.47 -17.53
N GLN A 435 9.59 -4.26 -16.99
CA GLN A 435 10.70 -3.33 -16.78
C GLN A 435 11.69 -3.84 -15.71
N ALA A 436 11.23 -4.69 -14.79
CA ALA A 436 12.01 -5.35 -13.75
C ALA A 436 11.84 -6.88 -13.81
N VAL A 437 12.67 -7.63 -13.07
CA VAL A 437 12.58 -9.12 -13.03
C VAL A 437 11.88 -9.61 -11.77
N GLN A 438 10.65 -10.11 -11.93
CA GLN A 438 9.83 -10.65 -10.84
C GLN A 438 10.19 -12.10 -10.52
N GLU A 439 10.72 -12.33 -9.32
CA GLU A 439 11.11 -13.65 -8.81
C GLU A 439 9.94 -14.36 -8.11
N THR A 440 9.15 -13.61 -7.35
CA THR A 440 7.99 -14.11 -6.59
C THR A 440 6.84 -13.11 -6.62
N GLY A 441 5.72 -13.39 -5.95
CA GLY A 441 4.61 -12.44 -5.79
C GLY A 441 4.99 -11.13 -5.05
N PHE A 442 6.20 -11.06 -4.48
CA PHE A 442 6.71 -9.89 -3.77
C PHE A 442 8.06 -9.42 -4.33
N ILE A 443 9.03 -10.32 -4.51
CA ILE A 443 10.44 -9.97 -4.71
C ILE A 443 10.76 -9.65 -6.18
N TRP A 444 11.48 -8.55 -6.39
CA TRP A 444 12.18 -8.22 -7.63
C TRP A 444 13.70 -8.38 -7.49
N SER A 445 14.39 -8.93 -8.48
CA SER A 445 15.86 -9.16 -8.44
C SER A 445 16.68 -8.20 -9.31
N LYS A 446 16.08 -7.63 -10.35
CA LYS A 446 16.71 -6.66 -11.26
C LYS A 446 15.78 -5.45 -11.41
N PRO A 447 15.90 -4.44 -10.53
CA PRO A 447 15.11 -3.22 -10.63
C PRO A 447 15.53 -2.39 -11.85
N TYR A 448 14.67 -1.49 -12.30
CA TYR A 448 15.04 -0.42 -13.22
C TYR A 448 15.48 0.83 -12.46
N LYS A 449 16.17 1.71 -13.16
CA LYS A 449 16.32 3.12 -12.80
C LYS A 449 15.45 3.96 -13.73
N ALA A 450 14.54 4.74 -13.15
CA ALA A 450 13.81 5.79 -13.84
C ALA A 450 14.47 7.15 -13.56
N THR A 451 14.30 8.10 -14.47
CA THR A 451 14.86 9.46 -14.33
C THR A 451 13.94 10.46 -15.02
N LEU A 452 13.49 11.47 -14.27
CA LEU A 452 12.88 12.66 -14.84
C LEU A 452 13.96 13.51 -15.52
N GLU A 453 13.85 13.66 -16.83
CA GLU A 453 14.79 14.46 -17.63
C GLU A 453 14.34 15.92 -17.69
N LYS A 454 13.03 16.17 -17.83
CA LYS A 454 12.45 17.52 -17.87
C LYS A 454 11.08 17.57 -17.21
N ALA A 455 10.82 18.64 -16.47
CA ALA A 455 9.50 19.04 -16.00
C ALA A 455 9.41 20.56 -16.03
N VAL A 456 8.80 21.09 -17.09
CA VAL A 456 8.69 22.53 -17.33
C VAL A 456 7.26 22.88 -17.71
N SER A 457 6.83 24.08 -17.36
CA SER A 457 5.49 24.59 -17.66
C SER A 457 5.58 26.01 -18.18
N GLY A 458 4.70 26.36 -19.12
CA GLY A 458 4.49 27.73 -19.57
C GLY A 458 3.03 28.15 -19.42
N ASP A 459 2.64 29.23 -20.08
CA ASP A 459 1.24 29.67 -20.08
C ASP A 459 0.36 28.62 -20.78
N LYS A 460 -0.52 27.97 -20.00
CA LYS A 460 -1.45 26.92 -20.43
C LYS A 460 -0.81 25.66 -21.03
N TRP A 461 0.45 25.37 -20.74
CA TRP A 461 1.04 24.09 -21.14
C TRP A 461 2.03 23.54 -20.12
N VAL A 462 2.15 22.22 -20.09
CA VAL A 462 3.11 21.48 -19.28
C VAL A 462 3.84 20.46 -20.17
N PHE A 463 5.14 20.35 -19.99
CA PHE A 463 6.01 19.42 -20.69
C PHE A 463 6.82 18.60 -19.69
N LEU A 464 6.59 17.29 -19.70
CA LEU A 464 7.26 16.31 -18.85
C LEU A 464 7.99 15.31 -19.74
N ARG A 465 9.23 14.96 -19.42
CA ARG A 465 9.98 13.90 -20.09
C ARG A 465 10.73 13.09 -19.05
N ALA A 466 10.58 11.77 -19.10
CA ALA A 466 11.30 10.85 -18.25
C ALA A 466 11.66 9.58 -19.03
N CYS A 467 12.69 8.87 -18.58
CA CYS A 467 13.13 7.62 -19.17
C CYS A 467 13.41 6.55 -18.11
N HIS A 468 13.48 5.28 -18.53
CA HIS A 468 13.95 4.20 -17.68
C HIS A 468 14.83 3.20 -18.44
N ASP A 469 15.74 2.53 -17.71
CA ASP A 469 16.73 1.62 -18.28
C ASP A 469 16.37 0.12 -18.16
N GLY A 470 15.18 -0.21 -17.64
CA GLY A 470 14.77 -1.59 -17.33
C GLY A 470 15.00 -2.62 -18.46
N TYR A 471 14.85 -2.24 -19.73
CA TYR A 471 15.03 -3.12 -20.90
C TYR A 471 16.48 -3.22 -21.40
N THR A 472 17.43 -2.50 -20.82
CA THR A 472 18.86 -2.59 -21.18
C THR A 472 19.47 -3.98 -20.94
N ARG A 473 18.79 -4.80 -20.10
CA ARG A 473 19.14 -6.19 -19.82
C ARG A 473 18.78 -7.18 -20.94
N LEU A 474 17.95 -6.79 -21.91
CA LEU A 474 17.48 -7.65 -23.00
C LEU A 474 18.57 -7.90 -24.04
N LYS A 475 18.38 -8.92 -24.88
CA LYS A 475 19.22 -9.19 -26.05
C LYS A 475 18.88 -8.18 -27.15
N GLY A 476 19.47 -6.98 -27.03
CA GLY A 476 19.07 -5.77 -27.74
C GLY A 476 18.66 -4.74 -26.69
N PRO A 477 19.63 -4.04 -26.06
CA PRO A 477 19.34 -3.09 -24.99
C PRO A 477 18.44 -1.96 -25.48
N VAL A 478 17.38 -1.67 -24.72
CA VAL A 478 16.45 -0.58 -24.98
C VAL A 478 16.31 0.29 -23.72
N ILE A 479 16.34 1.61 -23.92
CA ILE A 479 15.89 2.63 -22.96
C ILE A 479 14.55 3.13 -23.50
N HIS A 480 13.53 3.11 -22.65
CA HIS A 480 12.21 3.65 -22.98
C HIS A 480 12.13 5.08 -22.43
N GLU A 481 11.76 6.03 -23.28
CA GLU A 481 11.53 7.42 -22.93
C GLU A 481 10.08 7.78 -23.22
N ARG A 482 9.44 8.45 -22.27
CA ARG A 482 8.09 8.99 -22.41
C ARG A 482 8.13 10.50 -22.26
N THR A 483 7.51 11.18 -23.20
CA THR A 483 7.18 12.61 -23.10
C THR A 483 5.68 12.77 -22.93
N VAL A 484 5.25 13.51 -21.92
CA VAL A 484 3.86 13.92 -21.69
C VAL A 484 3.77 15.43 -21.87
N PHE A 485 3.03 15.85 -22.88
CA PHE A 485 2.71 17.25 -23.14
C PHE A 485 1.23 17.49 -22.86
N ILE A 486 0.95 18.49 -22.04
CA ILE A 486 -0.40 18.89 -21.67
C ILE A 486 -0.59 20.30 -22.18
N GLU A 487 -1.64 20.50 -22.96
CA GLU A 487 -2.05 21.77 -23.54
C GLU A 487 -3.47 22.08 -23.08
N ASP A 488 -3.60 23.15 -22.29
CA ASP A 488 -4.83 23.47 -21.57
C ASP A 488 -5.33 22.29 -20.70
N GLN A 489 -6.47 22.45 -20.06
CA GLN A 489 -7.04 21.48 -19.12
C GLN A 489 -7.56 20.20 -19.80
N GLY A 490 -7.33 20.01 -21.10
CA GLY A 490 -8.10 19.06 -21.91
C GLY A 490 -7.37 18.37 -23.05
N LEU A 491 -6.17 18.80 -23.46
CA LEU A 491 -5.42 18.14 -24.53
C LEU A 491 -4.12 17.56 -23.99
N ILE A 492 -3.94 16.27 -24.16
CA ILE A 492 -2.75 15.55 -23.71
C ILE A 492 -2.17 14.84 -24.92
N LEU A 493 -0.86 15.01 -25.15
CA LEU A 493 -0.08 14.24 -26.09
C LEU A 493 0.96 13.43 -25.32
N ILE A 494 0.94 12.11 -25.49
CA ILE A 494 1.89 11.18 -24.89
C ILE A 494 2.70 10.57 -26.03
N ARG A 495 4.03 10.78 -26.01
CA ARG A 495 4.95 10.20 -26.98
C ARG A 495 5.91 9.24 -26.29
N ASP A 496 5.87 7.98 -26.71
CA ASP A 496 6.80 6.94 -26.31
C ASP A 496 7.84 6.72 -27.42
N THR A 497 9.12 6.81 -27.06
CA THR A 497 10.26 6.56 -27.96
C THR A 497 11.23 5.57 -27.33
N PHE A 498 12.03 4.90 -28.17
CA PHE A 498 12.93 3.85 -27.72
C PHE A 498 14.35 4.09 -28.23
N LYS A 499 15.29 4.28 -27.32
CA LYS A 499 16.72 4.36 -27.64
C LYS A 499 17.32 2.97 -27.50
N GLY A 500 17.89 2.41 -28.57
CA GLY A 500 18.43 1.06 -28.53
C GLY A 500 18.83 0.53 -29.88
N LYS A 501 19.19 -0.76 -29.92
CA LYS A 501 19.53 -1.48 -31.16
C LYS A 501 18.76 -2.79 -31.21
N GLY A 502 18.46 -3.23 -32.43
CA GLY A 502 17.75 -4.48 -32.66
C GLY A 502 16.28 -4.25 -33.01
N VAL A 503 15.63 -5.34 -33.41
CA VAL A 503 14.20 -5.37 -33.74
C VAL A 503 13.47 -6.00 -32.57
N HIS A 504 12.47 -5.29 -32.05
CA HIS A 504 11.72 -5.68 -30.85
C HIS A 504 10.22 -5.64 -31.11
N ASP A 505 9.48 -6.37 -30.28
CA ASP A 505 8.03 -6.25 -30.20
C ASP A 505 7.69 -5.27 -29.06
N PHE A 506 7.09 -4.14 -29.41
CA PHE A 506 6.64 -3.12 -28.46
C PHE A 506 5.12 -3.22 -28.27
N GLU A 507 4.65 -3.14 -27.04
CA GLU A 507 3.22 -3.15 -26.72
C GLU A 507 2.88 -2.06 -25.71
N LEU A 508 2.05 -1.11 -26.14
CA LEU A 508 1.50 -0.02 -25.35
C LEU A 508 0.13 -0.41 -24.79
N ASN A 509 -0.11 -0.14 -23.51
CA ASN A 509 -1.40 -0.32 -22.87
C ASN A 509 -1.86 0.96 -22.15
N PHE A 510 -3.16 1.27 -22.25
CA PHE A 510 -3.85 2.27 -21.42
C PHE A 510 -5.10 1.63 -20.82
N HIS A 511 -5.13 1.50 -19.50
CA HIS A 511 -6.18 0.91 -18.69
C HIS A 511 -7.18 1.99 -18.28
N LEU A 512 -8.42 1.76 -18.65
CA LEU A 512 -9.55 2.62 -18.32
C LEU A 512 -10.29 2.07 -17.11
N HIS A 513 -10.97 2.92 -16.36
CA HIS A 513 -11.75 2.45 -15.22
C HIS A 513 -12.86 1.46 -15.66
N PRO A 514 -13.24 0.44 -14.85
CA PRO A 514 -14.15 -0.64 -15.25
C PRO A 514 -15.50 -0.21 -15.83
N GLU A 515 -16.01 0.93 -15.34
CA GLU A 515 -17.29 1.51 -15.74
C GLU A 515 -17.21 2.31 -17.06
N THR A 516 -16.01 2.56 -17.58
CA THR A 516 -15.82 3.30 -18.83
C THR A 516 -16.40 2.51 -20.00
N LYS A 517 -17.27 3.15 -20.77
CA LYS A 517 -17.76 2.61 -22.05
C LYS A 517 -16.89 3.15 -23.17
N VAL A 518 -16.37 2.25 -24.00
CA VAL A 518 -15.51 2.62 -25.13
C VAL A 518 -16.20 2.27 -26.44
N VAL A 519 -16.34 3.26 -27.33
CA VAL A 519 -16.88 3.07 -28.67
C VAL A 519 -15.98 3.71 -29.72
N ARG A 520 -15.98 3.16 -30.95
CA ARG A 520 -15.31 3.81 -32.07
C ARG A 520 -16.05 5.11 -32.42
N TYR A 521 -15.29 6.16 -32.60
CA TYR A 521 -15.73 7.46 -33.09
C TYR A 521 -15.11 7.73 -34.48
N ARG A 522 -15.47 8.86 -35.09
CA ARG A 522 -15.00 9.26 -36.42
C ARG A 522 -13.48 9.41 -36.45
N ASP A 523 -12.88 9.22 -37.63
CA ASP A 523 -11.47 9.51 -37.91
C ASP A 523 -10.49 8.76 -36.97
N GLY A 524 -10.85 7.54 -36.58
CA GLY A 524 -10.00 6.67 -35.76
C GLY A 524 -10.05 6.92 -34.25
N TRP A 525 -10.72 7.98 -33.80
CA TRP A 525 -10.88 8.28 -32.38
C TRP A 525 -11.69 7.19 -31.67
N LEU A 526 -11.39 6.98 -30.39
CA LEU A 526 -12.20 6.20 -29.47
C LEU A 526 -12.86 7.14 -28.46
N ASP A 527 -14.18 7.08 -28.31
CA ASP A 527 -14.93 7.80 -27.26
C ASP A 527 -14.99 6.91 -26.02
N ALA A 528 -14.25 7.30 -24.98
CA ALA A 528 -14.26 6.69 -23.66
C ALA A 528 -15.11 7.54 -22.71
N ASP A 529 -16.32 7.06 -22.41
CA ASP A 529 -17.31 7.74 -21.57
C ASP A 529 -17.31 7.13 -20.16
N MET A 530 -16.92 7.95 -19.18
CA MET A 530 -17.01 7.66 -17.75
C MET A 530 -18.10 8.51 -17.12
N ASP A 531 -19.31 7.97 -17.01
CA ASP A 531 -20.44 8.63 -16.33
C ASP A 531 -20.66 10.09 -16.82
N GLY A 532 -20.64 10.29 -18.13
CA GLY A 532 -20.80 11.59 -18.80
C GLY A 532 -19.50 12.38 -18.93
N VAL A 533 -18.41 11.96 -18.30
CA VAL A 533 -17.06 12.51 -18.52
C VAL A 533 -16.41 11.80 -19.71
N LYS A 534 -16.28 12.52 -20.81
CA LYS A 534 -15.73 11.99 -22.08
C LYS A 534 -14.25 12.26 -22.24
N ALA A 535 -13.51 11.22 -22.62
CA ALA A 535 -12.16 11.31 -23.12
C ALA A 535 -12.09 10.66 -24.52
N PHE A 536 -11.70 11.44 -25.51
CA PHE A 536 -11.45 10.96 -26.86
C PHE A 536 -9.98 10.55 -26.94
N VAL A 537 -9.70 9.31 -27.34
CA VAL A 537 -8.33 8.78 -27.43
C VAL A 537 -8.01 8.37 -28.85
N LEU A 538 -6.86 8.79 -29.36
CA LEU A 538 -6.38 8.46 -30.70
C LEU A 538 -4.90 8.08 -30.68
N LEU A 539 -4.55 7.02 -31.41
CA LEU A 539 -3.16 6.67 -31.67
C LEU A 539 -2.77 7.23 -33.05
N LEU A 540 -1.94 8.26 -33.07
CA LEU A 540 -1.47 8.92 -34.29
C LEU A 540 -0.33 8.15 -34.97
N GLU A 541 0.53 7.52 -34.17
CA GLU A 541 1.68 6.74 -34.62
C GLU A 541 1.80 5.49 -33.75
N GLY A 542 2.26 4.38 -34.34
CA GLY A 542 2.37 3.09 -33.64
C GLY A 542 1.18 2.13 -33.87
N GLY A 543 0.43 2.29 -34.96
CA GLY A 543 -0.64 1.38 -35.37
C GLY A 543 -2.03 1.87 -34.98
N GLU A 544 -2.89 0.96 -34.54
CA GLU A 544 -4.25 1.27 -34.07
C GLU A 544 -4.51 0.62 -32.70
N PHE A 545 -5.31 1.29 -31.87
CA PHE A 545 -5.78 0.70 -30.62
C PHE A 545 -6.80 -0.40 -30.86
N LYS A 546 -6.60 -1.51 -30.14
CA LYS A 546 -7.60 -2.55 -29.89
C LYS A 546 -8.15 -2.36 -28.48
N VAL A 547 -9.47 -2.49 -28.33
CA VAL A 547 -10.10 -2.50 -27.01
C VAL A 547 -10.15 -3.94 -26.52
N VAL A 548 -9.46 -4.22 -25.41
CA VAL A 548 -9.43 -5.53 -24.75
C VAL A 548 -10.15 -5.43 -23.41
N ARG A 549 -10.88 -6.46 -23.00
CA ARG A 549 -11.58 -6.52 -21.71
C ARG A 549 -11.53 -7.94 -21.17
N GLY A 550 -11.06 -8.12 -19.93
CA GLY A 550 -11.09 -9.41 -19.25
C GLY A 550 -10.32 -10.56 -19.92
N GLN A 551 -9.28 -10.28 -20.70
CA GLN A 551 -8.51 -11.31 -21.40
C GLN A 551 -7.65 -12.13 -20.41
N GLU A 552 -7.67 -13.45 -20.54
CA GLU A 552 -6.92 -14.35 -19.65
C GLU A 552 -5.53 -14.76 -20.17
N GLN A 553 -5.33 -14.82 -21.49
CA GLN A 553 -4.06 -15.29 -22.06
C GLN A 553 -3.62 -14.47 -23.30
N PRO A 554 -2.52 -13.69 -23.21
CA PRO A 554 -1.91 -13.24 -21.96
C PRO A 554 -2.93 -12.43 -21.12
N ILE A 555 -2.79 -12.43 -19.79
CA ILE A 555 -3.69 -11.68 -18.89
C ILE A 555 -3.65 -10.19 -19.25
N ARG A 556 -4.84 -9.57 -19.43
CA ARG A 556 -5.02 -8.12 -19.66
C ARG A 556 -6.45 -7.68 -19.31
N GLY A 557 -6.62 -6.45 -18.87
CA GLY A 557 -7.95 -5.84 -18.67
C GLY A 557 -8.68 -6.38 -17.45
N SER A 558 -7.94 -6.48 -16.34
CA SER A 558 -8.47 -6.71 -15.00
C SER A 558 -8.07 -5.54 -14.09
N TYR A 559 -8.98 -5.15 -13.21
CA TYR A 559 -8.84 -4.07 -12.25
C TYR A 559 -9.26 -4.55 -10.86
N SER A 560 -8.62 -4.05 -9.82
CA SER A 560 -8.89 -4.39 -8.43
C SER A 560 -9.30 -3.13 -7.65
N PRO A 561 -10.60 -2.90 -7.42
CA PRO A 561 -11.07 -1.74 -6.66
C PRO A 561 -10.78 -1.83 -5.16
N ALA A 562 -10.59 -3.04 -4.65
CA ALA A 562 -10.32 -3.37 -3.26
C ALA A 562 -9.63 -4.73 -3.19
N TYR A 563 -8.90 -4.98 -2.10
CA TYR A 563 -8.18 -6.23 -1.90
C TYR A 563 -9.13 -7.43 -1.94
N GLY A 564 -8.79 -8.42 -2.77
CA GLY A 564 -9.61 -9.59 -3.01
C GLY A 564 -10.72 -9.41 -4.05
N VAL A 565 -11.02 -8.18 -4.47
CA VAL A 565 -11.94 -7.91 -5.58
C VAL A 565 -11.17 -7.84 -6.89
N LYS A 566 -11.69 -8.50 -7.92
CA LYS A 566 -11.25 -8.36 -9.30
C LYS A 566 -12.45 -8.19 -10.21
N VAL A 567 -12.41 -7.17 -11.06
CA VAL A 567 -13.40 -6.91 -12.10
C VAL A 567 -12.72 -6.74 -13.44
N GLU A 568 -13.46 -6.93 -14.52
CA GLU A 568 -12.96 -6.63 -15.85
C GLU A 568 -12.88 -5.12 -16.08
N SER A 569 -11.83 -4.67 -16.77
CA SER A 569 -11.64 -3.28 -17.16
C SER A 569 -11.26 -3.20 -18.65
N PRO A 570 -11.73 -2.16 -19.37
CA PRO A 570 -11.31 -1.93 -20.75
C PRO A 570 -9.87 -1.42 -20.82
N VAL A 571 -9.11 -1.94 -21.78
CA VAL A 571 -7.72 -1.56 -22.05
C VAL A 571 -7.59 -1.21 -23.52
N LEU A 572 -7.03 -0.05 -23.81
CA LEU A 572 -6.61 0.34 -25.15
C LEU A 572 -5.20 -0.20 -25.36
N SER A 573 -5.03 -1.12 -26.30
CA SER A 573 -3.76 -1.79 -26.54
C SER A 573 -3.33 -1.68 -27.99
N ALA A 574 -2.06 -1.34 -28.21
CA ALA A 574 -1.43 -1.27 -29.52
C ALA A 574 -0.09 -1.98 -29.50
N SER A 575 0.34 -2.52 -30.64
CA SER A 575 1.62 -3.21 -30.74
C SER A 575 2.26 -2.98 -32.09
N ILE A 576 3.58 -2.81 -32.09
CA ILE A 576 4.41 -2.70 -33.30
C ILE A 576 5.64 -3.57 -33.17
N ARG A 577 6.14 -4.05 -34.30
CA ARG A 577 7.45 -4.69 -34.40
C ARG A 577 8.34 -3.82 -35.27
N GLY A 578 9.48 -3.41 -34.75
CA GLY A 578 10.36 -2.48 -35.45
C GLY A 578 11.73 -2.35 -34.82
N ARG A 579 12.64 -1.66 -35.50
CA ARG A 579 13.91 -1.26 -34.89
C ARG A 579 13.62 -0.27 -33.76
N ALA A 580 14.30 -0.41 -32.62
CA ALA A 580 14.04 0.47 -31.46
C ALA A 580 14.06 1.96 -31.84
N GLU A 581 15.10 2.40 -32.53
CA GLU A 581 15.28 3.81 -32.96
C GLU A 581 14.25 4.33 -33.98
N ASP A 582 13.57 3.44 -34.71
CA ASP A 582 12.53 3.84 -35.68
C ASP A 582 11.10 3.67 -35.13
N SER A 583 10.97 3.11 -33.92
CA SER A 583 9.68 2.76 -33.34
C SER A 583 9.24 3.88 -32.39
N CYS A 584 7.96 4.26 -32.46
CA CYS A 584 7.37 5.18 -31.50
C CYS A 584 5.85 4.95 -31.39
N PHE A 585 5.29 5.44 -30.30
CA PHE A 585 3.84 5.65 -30.17
C PHE A 585 3.56 7.13 -29.92
N VAL A 586 2.57 7.68 -30.59
CA VAL A 586 2.07 9.04 -30.32
C VAL A 586 0.59 8.94 -30.03
N THR A 587 0.21 9.06 -28.76
CA THR A 587 -1.18 9.02 -28.31
C THR A 587 -1.68 10.41 -27.99
N VAL A 588 -2.89 10.75 -28.44
CA VAL A 588 -3.60 11.97 -28.04
C VAL A 588 -4.82 11.60 -27.21
N VAL A 589 -4.99 12.30 -26.09
CA VAL A 589 -6.20 12.25 -25.26
C VAL A 589 -6.80 13.65 -25.22
N ALA A 590 -8.02 13.80 -25.73
CA ALA A 590 -8.76 15.05 -25.75
C ALA A 590 -10.04 14.94 -24.89
N LEU A 591 -10.17 15.78 -23.86
CA LEU A 591 -11.30 15.76 -22.95
C LEU A 591 -12.49 16.55 -23.52
N ASN A 592 -13.70 16.04 -23.33
CA ASN A 592 -14.99 16.57 -23.82
C ASN A 592 -15.23 16.50 -25.34
N SER A 593 -14.22 16.71 -26.19
CA SER A 593 -14.36 16.61 -27.65
C SER A 593 -13.02 16.31 -28.34
N PRO A 594 -13.02 15.67 -29.53
CA PRO A 594 -11.82 15.54 -30.36
C PRO A 594 -11.19 16.89 -30.69
N CYS A 595 -9.90 16.91 -30.98
CA CYS A 595 -9.14 18.11 -31.33
C CYS A 595 -8.53 18.03 -32.73
N ASP A 596 -8.02 19.17 -33.21
CA ASP A 596 -7.11 19.20 -34.36
C ASP A 596 -5.73 18.65 -33.94
N THR A 597 -5.39 17.48 -34.47
CA THR A 597 -4.17 16.75 -34.09
C THR A 597 -2.92 17.32 -34.74
N ASP A 598 -3.05 17.96 -35.90
CA ASP A 598 -1.90 18.52 -36.62
C ASP A 598 -1.42 19.79 -35.91
N ALA A 599 -2.36 20.67 -35.53
CA ALA A 599 -2.05 21.85 -34.71
C ALA A 599 -1.42 21.47 -33.36
N LEU A 600 -1.95 20.45 -32.68
CA LEU A 600 -1.39 19.95 -31.41
C LEU A 600 0.04 19.41 -31.59
N LYS A 601 0.28 18.64 -32.66
CA LYS A 601 1.62 18.10 -32.99
C LYS A 601 2.62 19.22 -33.29
N GLU A 602 2.25 20.20 -34.11
CA GLU A 602 3.11 21.34 -34.43
C GLU A 602 3.51 22.12 -33.18
N ARG A 603 2.54 22.35 -32.30
CA ARG A 603 2.77 22.99 -31.00
C ARG A 603 3.69 22.18 -30.11
N PHE A 604 3.43 20.89 -29.98
CA PHE A 604 4.28 19.97 -29.21
C PHE A 604 5.74 20.04 -29.69
N LEU A 605 5.98 19.93 -31.01
CA LEU A 605 7.32 20.02 -31.60
C LEU A 605 7.97 21.40 -31.39
N SER A 606 7.17 22.47 -31.40
CA SER A 606 7.66 23.82 -31.09
C SER A 606 8.13 23.92 -29.64
N VAL A 607 7.31 23.47 -28.69
CA VAL A 607 7.66 23.46 -27.25
C VAL A 607 8.86 22.55 -27.01
N GLU A 608 8.88 21.35 -27.58
CA GLU A 608 10.02 20.43 -27.48
C GLU A 608 11.32 21.13 -27.87
N ARG A 609 11.39 21.74 -29.06
CA ARG A 609 12.59 22.48 -29.50
C ARG A 609 12.96 23.63 -28.58
N GLN A 610 11.98 24.35 -28.04
CA GLN A 610 12.25 25.43 -27.08
C GLN A 610 12.87 24.86 -25.80
N THR A 611 12.29 23.77 -25.26
CA THR A 611 12.79 23.13 -24.05
C THR A 611 14.15 22.49 -24.26
N GLU A 612 14.49 21.98 -25.44
CA GLU A 612 15.81 21.40 -25.75
C GLU A 612 16.95 22.42 -25.74
N ASN A 613 16.64 23.69 -25.98
CA ASN A 613 17.63 24.78 -25.98
C ASN A 613 17.77 25.50 -24.62
N SER A 614 16.96 25.12 -23.63
CA SER A 614 16.99 25.60 -22.24
C SER A 614 17.51 24.53 -21.30
#